data_AF-A0A7S3KV41-F1
#
_entry.id   AF-A0A7S3KV41-F1
#
_cell.length_a   1.000
_cell.length_b   1.000
_cell.length_c   1.000
_cell.angle_alpha   90.00
_cell.angle_beta   90.00
_cell.angle_gamma   90.00
#
_symmetry.space_group_name_H-M   'P 1'
#
loop_
_entity.id
_entity.type
_entity.pdbx_description
1 polymer ?
#
loop_
_entity_poly.entity_id
_entity_poly.type
_entity_poly.pdbx_seq_one_letter_code
_entity_poly.pdbx_strand_id
1 'polypeptide(L)'
;MCDDHLHVAAKYVLFFIIACYMYGAMIFKYVAGAKSLSEGISFTFTGEKDKYDEQFKFYYICIAVFAVVSLMFSLGNIENSRVLQVVSMYLRFLTTFLMIVGSLISIFRHGITFKMSDNVPDISHVPNLVSNTVFIFVVHHSVAGIVKPVRPQKAVYPLIFYSFTVGGAILVVEAMLAALAFSHIDNKDC
;
A
#
# COMPACT_ATOMS: atom_id res chain seq x y z
N MET A 1 0.88 38.05 -24.29
CA MET A 1 0.36 37.12 -25.32
C MET A 1 1.17 35.83 -25.42
N CYS A 2 2.49 35.83 -25.21
CA CYS A 2 3.28 34.58 -25.18
C CYS A 2 3.11 33.79 -23.86
N ASP A 3 2.89 34.46 -22.73
CA ASP A 3 2.69 33.80 -21.43
C ASP A 3 1.41 32.96 -21.35
N ASP A 4 0.32 33.37 -22.02
CA ASP A 4 -0.94 32.61 -21.98
C ASP A 4 -0.82 31.23 -22.65
N HIS A 5 -0.08 31.14 -23.75
CA HIS A 5 0.16 29.85 -24.43
C HIS A 5 1.08 28.94 -23.61
N LEU A 6 2.07 29.51 -22.91
CA LEU A 6 2.95 28.76 -22.01
C LEU A 6 2.17 28.23 -20.79
N HIS A 7 1.28 29.03 -20.20
CA HIS A 7 0.41 28.60 -19.11
C HIS A 7 -0.60 27.53 -19.52
N VAL A 8 -1.13 27.59 -20.75
CA VAL A 8 -2.05 26.58 -21.27
C VAL A 8 -1.32 25.27 -21.58
N ALA A 9 -0.15 25.33 -22.22
CA ALA A 9 0.68 24.15 -22.48
C ALA A 9 1.14 23.48 -21.17
N ALA A 10 1.57 24.26 -20.17
CA ALA A 10 1.96 23.75 -18.87
C ALA A 10 0.80 23.04 -18.14
N LYS A 11 -0.43 23.56 -18.24
CA LYS A 11 -1.62 22.89 -17.69
C LYS A 11 -1.89 21.55 -18.37
N TYR A 12 -1.83 21.47 -19.69
CA TYR A 12 -2.03 20.21 -20.41
C TYR A 12 -0.97 19.16 -20.08
N VAL A 13 0.30 19.58 -19.99
CA VAL A 13 1.40 18.70 -19.56
C VAL A 13 1.17 18.19 -18.13
N LEU A 14 0.78 19.07 -17.20
CA LEU A 14 0.46 18.68 -15.83
C LEU A 14 -0.70 17.68 -15.77
N PHE A 15 -1.78 17.92 -16.51
CA PHE A 15 -2.92 16.99 -16.57
C PHE A 15 -2.51 15.63 -17.12
N PHE A 16 -1.67 15.60 -18.16
CA PHE A 16 -1.15 14.36 -18.71
C PHE A 16 -0.30 13.59 -17.69
N ILE A 17 0.61 14.27 -16.98
CA ILE A 17 1.42 13.66 -15.92
C ILE A 17 0.52 13.08 -14.82
N ILE A 18 -0.47 13.84 -14.36
CA ILE A 18 -1.41 13.37 -13.32
C ILE A 18 -2.22 12.16 -13.83
N ALA A 19 -2.66 12.16 -15.08
CA ALA A 19 -3.40 11.05 -15.67
C ALA A 19 -2.53 9.78 -15.76
N CYS A 20 -1.30 9.87 -16.26
CA CYS A 20 -0.36 8.75 -16.27
C CYS A 20 -0.06 8.23 -14.86
N TYR A 21 0.13 9.14 -13.90
CA TYR A 21 0.35 8.79 -12.50
C TYR A 21 -0.86 8.07 -11.88
N MET A 22 -2.08 8.58 -12.09
CA MET A 22 -3.33 7.94 -11.62
C MET A 22 -3.51 6.56 -12.22
N TYR A 23 -3.23 6.42 -13.52
CA TYR A 23 -3.30 5.13 -14.19
C TYR A 23 -2.29 4.13 -13.60
N GLY A 24 -1.03 4.54 -13.41
CA GLY A 24 -0.01 3.70 -12.78
C GLY A 24 -0.37 3.32 -11.34
N ALA A 25 -0.86 4.25 -10.54
CA ALA A 25 -1.30 4.00 -9.17
C ALA A 25 -2.48 3.01 -9.11
N MET A 26 -3.40 3.05 -10.09
CA MET A 26 -4.46 2.06 -10.21
C MET A 26 -3.88 0.68 -10.52
N ILE A 27 -3.06 0.54 -11.58
CA ILE A 27 -2.45 -0.74 -11.95
C ILE A 27 -1.71 -1.36 -10.77
N PHE A 28 -0.90 -0.58 -10.06
CA PHE A 28 -0.16 -1.06 -8.90
C PHE A 28 -1.08 -1.65 -7.83
N LYS A 29 -2.18 -0.97 -7.50
CA LYS A 29 -3.18 -1.47 -6.54
C LYS A 29 -3.89 -2.73 -7.03
N TYR A 30 -4.22 -2.82 -8.33
CA TYR A 30 -4.82 -4.02 -8.93
C TYR A 30 -3.89 -5.23 -8.83
N VAL A 31 -2.63 -5.05 -9.25
CA VAL A 31 -1.60 -6.11 -9.25
C VAL A 31 -1.29 -6.56 -7.82
N ALA A 32 -1.02 -5.62 -6.91
CA ALA A 32 -0.73 -5.94 -5.52
C ALA A 32 -1.92 -6.60 -4.81
N GLY A 33 -3.14 -6.14 -5.08
CA GLY A 33 -4.38 -6.72 -4.54
C GLY A 33 -4.62 -8.14 -5.05
N ALA A 34 -4.48 -8.37 -6.36
CA ALA A 34 -4.63 -9.70 -6.95
C ALA A 34 -3.57 -10.69 -6.47
N LYS A 35 -2.31 -10.24 -6.34
CA LYS A 35 -1.22 -11.06 -5.77
C LYS A 35 -1.52 -11.46 -4.32
N SER A 36 -1.89 -10.50 -3.48
CA SER A 36 -2.25 -10.76 -2.08
C SER A 36 -3.44 -11.71 -1.95
N LEU A 37 -4.42 -11.62 -2.86
CA LEU A 37 -5.57 -12.52 -2.90
C LEU A 37 -5.18 -13.93 -3.33
N SER A 38 -4.35 -14.07 -4.37
CA SER A 38 -3.87 -15.35 -4.88
C SER A 38 -3.05 -16.10 -3.82
N GLU A 39 -2.08 -15.42 -3.20
CA GLU A 39 -1.25 -15.98 -2.14
C GLU A 39 -2.08 -16.34 -0.90
N GLY A 40 -2.99 -15.44 -0.50
CA GLY A 40 -3.85 -15.65 0.67
C GLY A 40 -4.77 -16.87 0.53
N ILE A 41 -5.41 -17.04 -0.64
CA ILE A 41 -6.27 -18.20 -0.91
C ILE A 41 -5.42 -19.48 -0.98
N SER A 42 -4.30 -19.46 -1.72
CA SER A 42 -3.43 -20.63 -1.87
C SER A 42 -2.93 -21.13 -0.52
N PHE A 43 -2.46 -20.22 0.33
CA PHE A 43 -1.99 -20.54 1.68
C PHE A 43 -3.11 -21.08 2.58
N THR A 44 -4.31 -20.49 2.52
CA THR A 44 -5.44 -20.90 3.38
C THR A 44 -5.92 -22.32 3.07
N PHE A 45 -5.97 -22.70 1.79
CA PHE A 45 -6.54 -23.98 1.38
C PHE A 45 -5.50 -25.09 1.24
N THR A 46 -4.24 -24.77 0.95
CA THR A 46 -3.22 -25.80 0.70
C THR A 46 -2.02 -25.74 1.63
N GLY A 47 -1.87 -24.69 2.46
CA GLY A 47 -0.71 -24.51 3.33
C GLY A 47 0.59 -24.14 2.62
N GLU A 48 0.60 -24.16 1.28
CA GLU A 48 1.73 -23.76 0.43
C GLU A 48 1.36 -22.49 -0.34
N LYS A 49 2.31 -21.55 -0.43
CA LYS A 49 2.17 -20.37 -1.30
C LYS A 49 2.24 -20.85 -2.77
N ASP A 50 1.44 -20.26 -3.64
CA ASP A 50 1.52 -20.40 -5.10
C ASP A 50 1.16 -21.74 -5.76
N LYS A 51 0.80 -22.77 -5.00
CA LYS A 51 0.44 -24.09 -5.57
C LYS A 51 -0.71 -24.06 -6.59
N TYR A 52 -1.71 -23.20 -6.38
CA TYR A 52 -2.79 -23.03 -7.36
C TYR A 52 -2.37 -22.20 -8.57
N ASP A 53 -1.36 -21.34 -8.42
CA ASP A 53 -0.86 -20.54 -9.53
C ASP A 53 -0.06 -21.42 -10.52
N GLU A 54 0.75 -22.34 -10.01
CA GLU A 54 1.47 -23.32 -10.84
C GLU A 54 0.54 -24.23 -11.65
N GLN A 55 -0.61 -24.61 -11.10
CA GLN A 55 -1.53 -25.55 -11.77
C GLN A 55 -2.54 -24.88 -12.71
N PHE A 56 -3.04 -23.69 -12.36
CA PHE A 56 -4.17 -23.08 -13.06
C PHE A 56 -3.94 -21.62 -13.48
N LYS A 57 -2.74 -21.06 -13.27
CA LYS A 57 -2.49 -19.62 -13.46
C LYS A 57 -3.50 -18.78 -12.67
N PHE A 58 -3.81 -19.23 -11.45
CA PHE A 58 -4.83 -18.69 -10.57
C PHE A 58 -4.66 -17.18 -10.32
N TYR A 59 -3.44 -16.67 -10.37
CA TYR A 59 -3.12 -15.24 -10.31
C TYR A 59 -3.87 -14.41 -11.37
N TYR A 60 -3.95 -14.88 -12.61
CA TYR A 60 -4.65 -14.15 -13.69
C TYR A 60 -6.17 -14.16 -13.50
N ILE A 61 -6.71 -15.23 -12.90
CA ILE A 61 -8.11 -15.31 -12.51
C ILE A 61 -8.38 -14.30 -11.38
N CYS A 62 -7.51 -14.23 -10.37
CA CYS A 62 -7.60 -13.22 -9.31
C CYS A 62 -7.52 -11.79 -9.85
N ILE A 63 -6.66 -11.51 -10.84
CA ILE A 63 -6.63 -10.20 -11.52
C ILE A 63 -7.97 -9.89 -12.15
N ALA A 64 -8.53 -10.82 -12.94
CA ALA A 64 -9.80 -10.61 -13.64
C ALA A 64 -10.95 -10.37 -12.65
N VAL A 65 -11.03 -11.15 -11.58
CA VAL A 65 -12.05 -10.98 -10.52
C VAL A 65 -11.88 -9.62 -9.84
N PHE A 66 -10.66 -9.26 -9.45
CA PHE A 66 -10.40 -7.99 -8.76
C PHE A 66 -10.69 -6.77 -9.67
N ALA A 67 -10.39 -6.89 -10.97
CA ALA A 67 -10.72 -5.91 -12.01
C ALA A 67 -12.24 -5.68 -12.12
N VAL A 68 -13.01 -6.76 -12.28
CA VAL A 68 -14.47 -6.67 -12.44
C VAL A 68 -15.13 -6.11 -11.19
N VAL A 69 -14.77 -6.63 -10.01
CA VAL A 69 -15.33 -6.16 -8.74
C VAL A 69 -15.06 -4.67 -8.54
N SER A 70 -13.80 -4.24 -8.73
CA SER A 70 -13.44 -2.82 -8.57
C SER A 70 -14.13 -1.91 -9.58
N LEU A 71 -14.32 -2.36 -10.82
CA LEU A 71 -15.09 -1.61 -11.83
C LEU A 71 -16.56 -1.47 -11.42
N MET A 72 -17.18 -2.54 -10.92
CA MET A 72 -18.55 -2.50 -10.41
C MET A 72 -18.69 -1.53 -9.22
N PHE A 73 -17.73 -1.53 -8.30
CA PHE A 73 -17.70 -0.55 -7.21
C PHE A 73 -17.48 0.89 -7.69
N SER A 74 -16.69 1.08 -8.75
CA SER A 74 -16.42 2.41 -9.33
C SER A 74 -17.62 2.98 -10.09
N LEU A 75 -18.48 2.13 -10.68
CA LEU A 75 -19.72 2.55 -11.35
C LEU A 75 -20.91 2.62 -10.36
N GLY A 76 -20.75 2.11 -9.15
CA GLY A 76 -21.76 2.08 -8.10
C GLY A 76 -21.97 3.43 -7.40
N ASN A 77 -23.06 3.55 -6.66
CA ASN A 77 -23.50 4.77 -5.98
C ASN A 77 -22.43 5.29 -4.97
N ILE A 78 -22.26 6.61 -4.88
CA ILE A 78 -21.23 7.32 -4.08
C ILE A 78 -21.26 6.89 -2.60
N GLU A 79 -22.42 6.50 -2.08
CA GLU A 79 -22.59 6.01 -0.71
C GLU A 79 -21.80 4.72 -0.41
N ASN A 80 -21.66 3.83 -1.40
CA ASN A 80 -20.93 2.57 -1.26
C ASN A 80 -19.42 2.79 -1.04
N SER A 81 -18.88 3.89 -1.59
CA SER A 81 -17.48 4.27 -1.40
C SER A 81 -17.15 4.62 0.06
N ARG A 82 -18.10 5.19 0.81
CA ARG A 82 -17.91 5.50 2.23
C ARG A 82 -17.81 4.23 3.07
N VAL A 83 -18.70 3.27 2.81
CA VAL A 83 -18.69 1.97 3.49
C VAL A 83 -17.37 1.25 3.22
N LEU A 84 -16.94 1.21 1.96
CA LEU A 84 -15.67 0.56 1.58
C LEU A 84 -14.45 1.21 2.27
N GLN A 85 -14.43 2.54 2.40
CA GLN A 85 -13.36 3.24 3.12
C GLN A 85 -13.34 2.90 4.62
N VAL A 86 -14.49 2.85 5.28
CA VAL A 86 -14.59 2.48 6.69
C VAL A 86 -14.18 1.02 6.91
N VAL A 87 -14.69 0.09 6.10
CA VAL A 87 -14.29 -1.33 6.16
C VAL A 87 -12.80 -1.49 5.93
N SER A 88 -12.24 -0.83 4.92
CA SER A 88 -10.80 -0.86 4.63
C SER A 88 -9.96 -0.30 5.78
N MET A 89 -10.43 0.75 6.46
CA MET A 89 -9.77 1.31 7.64
C MET A 89 -9.72 0.28 8.77
N TYR A 90 -10.84 -0.37 9.11
CA TYR A 90 -10.87 -1.42 10.13
C TYR A 90 -9.96 -2.61 9.79
N LEU A 91 -10.00 -3.08 8.54
CA LEU A 91 -9.13 -4.16 8.09
C LEU A 91 -7.65 -3.78 8.20
N ARG A 92 -7.28 -2.53 7.87
CA ARG A 92 -5.90 -2.05 8.03
C ARG A 92 -5.45 -2.08 9.49
N PHE A 93 -6.27 -1.57 10.42
CA PHE A 93 -5.92 -1.64 11.84
C PHE A 93 -5.82 -3.08 12.35
N LEU A 94 -6.72 -3.96 11.91
CA LEU A 94 -6.67 -5.37 12.24
C LEU A 94 -5.40 -6.04 11.71
N THR A 95 -5.06 -5.84 10.44
CA THR A 95 -3.84 -6.39 9.84
C THR A 95 -2.60 -5.86 10.54
N THR A 96 -2.51 -4.56 10.81
CA THR A 96 -1.41 -3.97 11.58
C THR A 96 -1.28 -4.58 12.96
N PHE A 97 -2.40 -4.76 13.67
CA PHE A 97 -2.40 -5.43 14.97
C PHE A 97 -1.88 -6.87 14.88
N LEU A 98 -2.34 -7.64 13.88
CA LEU A 98 -1.88 -9.01 13.65
C LEU A 98 -0.39 -9.06 13.28
N MET A 99 0.12 -8.11 12.49
CA MET A 99 1.54 -8.01 12.13
C MET A 99 2.41 -7.73 13.36
N ILE A 100 1.99 -6.81 14.23
CA ILE A 100 2.69 -6.51 15.48
C ILE A 100 2.70 -7.74 16.41
N VAL A 101 1.53 -8.35 16.65
CA VAL A 101 1.42 -9.54 17.51
C VAL A 101 2.23 -10.72 16.94
N GLY A 102 2.14 -10.96 15.64
CA GLY A 102 2.91 -12.02 14.97
C GLY A 102 4.42 -11.81 15.10
N SER A 103 4.89 -10.58 14.94
CA SER A 103 6.30 -10.22 15.13
C SER A 103 6.74 -10.45 16.57
N LEU A 104 5.93 -10.04 17.56
CA LEU A 104 6.22 -10.27 18.98
C LEU A 104 6.27 -11.76 19.31
N ILE A 105 5.30 -12.56 18.86
CA ILE A 105 5.30 -14.02 19.06
C ILE A 105 6.57 -14.65 18.47
N SER A 106 6.99 -14.23 17.27
CA SER A 106 8.22 -14.72 16.65
C SER A 106 9.46 -14.39 17.50
N ILE A 107 9.56 -13.15 17.99
CA ILE A 107 10.65 -12.71 18.87
C ILE A 107 10.65 -13.50 20.19
N PHE A 108 9.48 -13.78 20.78
CA PHE A 108 9.40 -14.57 22.02
C PHE A 108 9.79 -16.04 21.82
N ARG A 109 9.56 -16.62 20.64
CA ARG A 109 9.86 -18.04 20.36
C ARG A 109 11.29 -18.27 19.87
N HIS A 110 11.77 -17.40 18.98
CA HIS A 110 13.06 -17.58 18.30
C HIS A 110 14.14 -16.59 18.77
N GLY A 111 13.79 -15.67 19.66
CA GLY A 111 14.66 -14.58 20.09
C GLY A 111 14.72 -13.45 19.06
N ILE A 112 15.53 -12.43 19.35
CA ILE A 112 15.84 -11.36 18.40
C ILE A 112 16.79 -11.93 17.36
N THR A 113 16.37 -11.94 16.09
CA THR A 113 17.16 -12.55 15.01
C THR A 113 18.01 -11.55 14.23
N PHE A 114 17.92 -10.26 14.56
CA PHE A 114 18.54 -9.15 13.84
C PHE A 114 20.04 -9.38 13.62
N LYS A 115 20.42 -9.58 12.36
CA LYS A 115 21.82 -9.59 11.93
C LYS A 115 22.16 -8.24 11.32
N MET A 116 22.99 -7.48 12.01
CA MET A 116 23.64 -6.32 11.41
C MET A 116 24.67 -6.85 10.40
N SER A 117 24.55 -6.47 9.13
CA SER A 117 25.53 -6.86 8.10
C SER A 117 26.91 -6.35 8.51
N ASP A 118 27.91 -7.24 8.57
CA ASP A 118 29.32 -6.90 8.82
C ASP A 118 29.96 -6.13 7.63
N ASN A 119 29.29 -6.13 6.47
CA ASN A 119 29.71 -5.43 5.26
C ASN A 119 28.99 -4.07 5.10
N VAL A 120 29.59 -3.18 4.30
CA VAL A 120 29.00 -1.90 3.88
C VAL A 120 27.53 -2.10 3.46
N PRO A 121 26.59 -1.27 3.94
CA PRO A 121 25.18 -1.40 3.60
C PRO A 121 24.99 -1.45 2.09
N ASP A 122 24.30 -2.49 1.58
CA ASP A 122 23.96 -2.55 0.17
C ASP A 122 22.92 -1.47 -0.16
N ILE A 123 23.40 -0.39 -0.77
CA ILE A 123 22.57 0.75 -1.15
C ILE A 123 21.74 0.49 -2.41
N SER A 124 21.93 -0.65 -3.09
CA SER A 124 21.22 -0.99 -4.33
C SER A 124 19.70 -1.04 -4.16
N HIS A 125 19.23 -1.30 -2.93
CA HIS A 125 17.81 -1.37 -2.59
C HIS A 125 17.25 -0.09 -1.94
N VAL A 126 18.09 0.89 -1.62
CA VAL A 126 17.66 2.18 -1.05
C VAL A 126 16.72 2.94 -2.00
N PRO A 127 16.96 2.99 -3.33
CA PRO A 127 16.00 3.63 -4.24
C PRO A 127 14.62 2.98 -4.21
N ASN A 128 14.54 1.66 -4.09
CA ASN A 128 13.26 0.95 -3.98
C ASN A 128 12.55 1.28 -2.66
N LEU A 129 13.29 1.34 -1.55
CA LEU A 129 12.75 1.75 -0.26
C LEU A 129 12.19 3.17 -0.33
N VAL A 130 12.99 4.13 -0.81
CA VAL A 130 12.57 5.54 -0.93
C VAL A 130 11.38 5.69 -1.86
N SER A 131 11.38 5.01 -3.02
CA SER A 131 10.26 5.04 -3.97
C SER A 131 8.97 4.48 -3.35
N ASN A 132 9.04 3.33 -2.68
CA ASN A 132 7.88 2.72 -2.03
C ASN A 132 7.37 3.58 -0.87
N THR A 133 8.27 4.16 -0.07
CA THR A 133 7.90 5.06 1.03
C THR A 133 7.21 6.32 0.50
N VAL A 134 7.76 6.96 -0.55
CA VAL A 134 7.12 8.12 -1.18
C VAL A 134 5.73 7.74 -1.67
N PHE A 135 5.59 6.59 -2.35
CA PHE A 135 4.31 6.10 -2.85
C PHE A 135 3.25 5.90 -1.75
N ILE A 136 3.63 5.34 -0.59
CA ILE A 136 2.74 5.15 0.58
C ILE A 136 2.17 6.49 1.07
N PHE A 137 2.99 7.54 1.09
CA PHE A 137 2.60 8.86 1.58
C PHE A 137 1.98 9.77 0.51
N VAL A 138 1.84 9.31 -0.75
CA VAL A 138 1.18 10.13 -1.77
C VAL A 138 -0.33 10.11 -1.57
N VAL A 139 -0.84 11.14 -0.90
CA VAL A 139 -2.28 11.39 -0.75
C VAL A 139 -2.78 12.55 -1.60
N HIS A 140 -1.90 13.27 -2.30
CA HIS A 140 -2.18 14.53 -2.98
C HIS A 140 -3.39 14.47 -3.93
N HIS A 141 -3.59 13.33 -4.60
CA HIS A 141 -4.73 13.09 -5.51
C HIS A 141 -6.08 12.94 -4.78
N SER A 142 -6.05 12.59 -3.50
CA SER A 142 -7.22 12.43 -2.63
C SER A 142 -7.45 13.61 -1.69
N VAL A 143 -6.54 14.60 -1.64
CA VAL A 143 -6.63 15.76 -0.73
C VAL A 143 -7.93 16.54 -0.95
N ALA A 144 -8.33 16.78 -2.20
CA ALA A 144 -9.58 17.50 -2.48
C ALA A 144 -10.82 16.80 -1.89
N GLY A 145 -10.84 15.46 -1.87
CA GLY A 145 -11.90 14.66 -1.25
C GLY A 145 -11.86 14.67 0.28
N ILE A 146 -10.67 14.76 0.87
CA ILE A 146 -10.45 14.82 2.33
C ILE A 146 -10.78 16.21 2.89
N VAL A 147 -10.45 17.29 2.16
CA VAL A 147 -10.61 18.67 2.60
C VAL A 147 -12.07 19.15 2.53
N LYS A 148 -12.81 18.71 1.50
CA LYS A 148 -14.17 19.17 1.22
C LYS A 148 -15.18 18.95 2.38
N PRO A 149 -15.19 17.81 3.10
CA PRO A 149 -16.13 17.58 4.20
C PRO A 149 -15.69 18.18 5.55
N VAL A 150 -14.42 18.60 5.71
CA VAL A 150 -13.91 19.05 7.01
C VAL A 150 -14.33 20.50 7.29
N ARG A 151 -15.06 20.70 8.40
CA ARG A 151 -15.41 22.03 8.92
C ARG A 151 -15.10 22.08 10.42
N PRO A 152 -14.45 23.16 10.92
CA PRO A 152 -13.94 24.33 10.20
C PRO A 152 -12.67 24.04 9.37
N GLN A 153 -12.44 24.79 8.29
CA GLN A 153 -11.29 24.59 7.39
C GLN A 153 -9.93 24.74 8.07
N LYS A 154 -9.86 25.49 9.18
CA LYS A 154 -8.66 25.61 10.02
C LYS A 154 -8.21 24.26 10.63
N ALA A 155 -9.12 23.29 10.75
CA ALA A 155 -8.83 21.96 11.29
C ALA A 155 -8.19 21.01 10.25
N VAL A 156 -8.19 21.37 8.97
CA VAL A 156 -7.65 20.52 7.89
C VAL A 156 -6.15 20.26 8.06
N TYR A 157 -5.38 21.33 8.36
CA TYR A 157 -3.93 21.23 8.50
C TYR A 157 -3.51 20.31 9.66
N PRO A 158 -3.98 20.50 10.91
CA PRO A 158 -3.63 19.58 12.00
C PRO A 158 -4.14 18.16 11.72
N LEU A 159 -5.33 18.00 11.12
CA LEU A 159 -5.87 16.68 10.78
C LEU A 159 -4.92 15.90 9.84
N ILE A 160 -4.46 16.53 8.76
CA ILE A 160 -3.53 15.90 7.81
C ILE A 160 -2.19 15.63 8.51
N PHE A 161 -1.66 16.60 9.26
CA PHE A 161 -0.38 16.44 9.95
C PHE A 161 -0.38 15.28 10.96
N TYR A 162 -1.39 15.19 11.82
CA TYR A 162 -1.53 14.09 12.78
C TYR A 162 -1.72 12.75 12.06
N SER A 163 -2.50 12.70 10.99
CA SER A 163 -2.72 11.46 10.22
C SER A 163 -1.43 10.91 9.62
N PHE A 164 -0.59 11.80 9.06
CA PHE A 164 0.72 11.43 8.52
C PHE A 164 1.70 11.00 9.60
N THR A 165 1.73 11.74 10.71
CA THR A 165 2.66 11.46 11.82
C THR A 165 2.32 10.11 12.47
N VAL A 166 1.05 9.86 12.77
CA VAL A 166 0.60 8.59 13.37
C VAL A 166 0.80 7.43 12.39
N GLY A 167 0.40 7.60 11.12
CA GLY A 167 0.59 6.56 10.10
C GLY A 167 2.06 6.22 9.88
N GLY A 168 2.93 7.22 9.82
CA GLY A 168 4.37 7.01 9.68
C GLY A 168 5.01 6.37 10.92
N ALA A 169 4.60 6.77 12.12
CA ALA A 169 5.08 6.14 13.35
C ALA A 169 4.72 4.65 13.41
N ILE A 170 3.50 4.28 13.03
CA ILE A 170 3.06 2.87 12.96
C ILE A 170 3.92 2.10 11.96
N LEU A 171 4.14 2.64 10.76
CA LEU A 171 4.96 1.99 9.73
C LEU A 171 6.41 1.78 10.18
N VAL A 172 7.01 2.75 10.88
CA VAL A 172 8.36 2.62 11.44
C VAL A 172 8.41 1.51 12.50
N VAL A 173 7.42 1.48 13.41
CA VAL A 173 7.33 0.44 14.44
C VAL A 173 7.17 -0.94 13.82
N GLU A 174 6.28 -1.09 12.84
CA GLU A 174 6.10 -2.36 12.11
C GLU A 174 7.38 -2.79 11.39
N ALA A 175 8.04 -1.88 10.68
CA ALA A 175 9.29 -2.18 9.97
C ALA A 175 10.39 -2.63 10.93
N MET A 176 10.53 -1.96 12.08
CA MET A 176 11.49 -2.35 13.12
C MET A 176 11.15 -3.70 13.72
N LEU A 177 9.89 -3.94 14.10
CA LEU A 177 9.47 -5.23 14.67
C LEU A 177 9.66 -6.38 13.67
N ALA A 178 9.32 -6.18 12.41
CA ALA A 178 9.52 -7.17 11.35
C ALA A 178 11.01 -7.46 11.14
N ALA A 179 11.87 -6.43 11.11
CA ALA A 179 13.31 -6.61 11.00
C ALA A 179 13.89 -7.39 12.19
N LEU A 180 13.43 -7.12 13.42
CA LEU A 180 13.87 -7.85 14.62
C LEU A 180 13.36 -9.30 14.64
N ALA A 181 12.14 -9.54 14.14
CA ALA A 181 11.46 -10.83 14.18
C ALA A 181 11.87 -11.80 13.06
N PHE A 182 12.12 -11.31 11.85
CA PHE A 182 12.20 -12.14 10.64
C PHE A 182 13.49 -12.02 9.84
N SER A 183 14.50 -11.29 10.34
CA SER A 183 15.80 -11.19 9.64
C SER A 183 16.59 -12.50 9.47
N HIS A 184 16.13 -13.62 10.05
CA HIS A 184 16.67 -14.95 9.81
C HIS A 184 16.07 -15.66 8.60
N ILE A 185 14.93 -15.20 8.08
CA ILE A 185 14.24 -15.80 6.94
C ILE A 185 14.75 -15.10 5.68
N ASP A 186 15.70 -15.73 4.99
CA ASP A 186 16.17 -15.25 3.69
C ASP A 186 15.13 -15.56 2.61
N ASN A 187 15.05 -14.70 1.59
CA ASN A 187 14.18 -14.84 0.41
C ASN A 187 14.54 -16.04 -0.50
N LYS A 188 15.32 -16.99 0.01
CA LYS A 188 15.71 -18.26 -0.63
C LYS A 188 14.94 -19.46 -0.08
N ASP A 189 14.26 -19.29 1.06
CA ASP A 189 13.48 -20.34 1.73
C ASP A 189 11.95 -20.16 1.53
N CYS A 190 11.54 -19.28 0.61
CA CYS A 190 10.18 -19.15 0.10
C CYS A 190 10.15 -19.48 -1.39
#